data_AF-A0A932W1M6-F1
#
_entry.id   AF-A0A932W1M6-F1
#
_cell.length_a   1.000
_cell.length_b   1.000
_cell.length_c   1.000
_cell.angle_alpha   90.00
_cell.angle_beta   90.00
_cell.angle_gamma   90.00
#
_symmetry.space_group_name_H-M   'P 1'
#
loop_
_entity.id
_entity.type
_entity.pdbx_description
1 polymer ?
#
loop_
_entity_poly.entity_id
_entity_poly.type
_entity_poly.pdbx_seq_one_letter_code
_entity_poly.pdbx_strand_id
1 'polypeptide(L)' 'RVKAKLDTRTYEAGVKIPDEAMERLNLRLHQINPKWNYTISPRQVGHKS' A
#
# COMPACT_ATOMS: atom_id res chain seq x y z
N ARG A 1 -12.50 -22.32 -1.04
CA ARG A 1 -11.64 -22.48 -2.24
C ARG A 1 -11.23 -21.09 -2.72
N VAL A 2 -9.95 -20.75 -2.67
CA VAL A 2 -9.42 -19.46 -3.14
C VAL A 2 -9.42 -19.45 -4.68
N LYS A 3 -9.73 -18.32 -5.30
CA LYS A 3 -9.73 -18.15 -6.77
C LYS A 3 -8.93 -16.90 -7.12
N ALA A 4 -8.27 -16.92 -8.28
CA ALA A 4 -7.58 -15.78 -8.88
C ALA A 4 -8.04 -15.62 -10.33
N LYS A 5 -7.96 -14.40 -10.87
CA LYS A 5 -8.29 -14.08 -12.26
C LYS A 5 -7.28 -13.08 -12.81
N LEU A 6 -7.06 -13.13 -14.12
CA LEU A 6 -6.30 -12.10 -14.81
C LEU A 6 -7.11 -10.80 -14.84
N ASP A 7 -6.46 -9.69 -14.46
CA ASP A 7 -6.98 -8.36 -14.71
C ASP A 7 -6.43 -7.86 -16.05
N THR A 8 -7.32 -7.59 -17.01
CA THR A 8 -6.97 -7.18 -18.37
C THR A 8 -7.04 -5.67 -18.55
N ARG A 9 -7.15 -4.89 -17.47
CA ARG A 9 -7.13 -3.44 -17.52
C ARG A 9 -5.73 -2.94 -17.91
N THR A 10 -5.70 -1.86 -18.69
CA THR A 10 -4.48 -1.09 -18.93
C THR A 10 -4.26 -0.15 -17.75
N TYR A 11 -3.06 -0.18 -17.20
CA TYR A 11 -2.66 0.68 -16.10
C TYR A 11 -1.62 1.68 -16.58
N GLU A 12 -1.83 2.95 -16.25
CA GLU A 12 -0.88 4.00 -16.56
C GLU A 12 0.43 3.77 -15.82
N ALA A 13 1.53 3.72 -16.57
CA ALA A 13 2.87 3.57 -16.02
C ALA A 13 3.46 4.95 -15.66
N GLY A 14 4.42 4.96 -14.74
CA GLY A 14 5.15 6.18 -14.38
C GLY A 14 4.37 7.18 -13.51
N VAL A 15 3.19 6.81 -13.01
CA VAL A 15 2.44 7.63 -12.04
C VAL A 15 3.26 7.75 -10.74
N LYS A 16 3.84 8.93 -10.50
CA LYS A 16 4.56 9.23 -9.25
C LYS A 16 3.56 9.68 -8.19
N ILE A 17 3.54 8.97 -7.06
CA ILE A 17 2.85 9.41 -5.86
C ILE A 17 3.75 10.43 -5.13
N PRO A 18 3.20 11.57 -4.66
CA PRO A 18 3.98 12.54 -3.88
C PRO A 18 4.60 11.92 -2.63
N ASP A 19 5.81 12.36 -2.29
CA ASP A 19 6.55 11.80 -1.14
C ASP A 19 5.78 12.03 0.18
N GLU A 20 5.15 13.20 0.34
CA GLU A 20 4.27 13.52 1.47
C GLU A 20 3.10 12.53 1.65
N ALA A 21 2.59 11.96 0.55
CA ALA A 21 1.49 11.00 0.60
C ALA A 21 1.98 9.62 1.02
N MET A 22 3.21 9.27 0.63
CA MET A 22 3.88 8.03 1.04
C MET A 22 4.28 8.07 2.51
N GLU A 23 4.76 9.22 3.00
CA GLU A 23 5.12 9.43 4.42
C GLU A 23 3.92 9.30 5.37
N ARG A 24 2.72 9.62 4.89
CA ARG A 24 1.46 9.45 5.64
C ARG A 24 0.99 8.00 5.76
N LEU A 25 1.67 7.04 5.14
CA LEU A 25 1.33 5.63 5.28
C LEU A 25 1.77 5.10 6.64
N ASN A 26 0.89 4.35 7.31
CA ASN A 26 1.21 3.66 8.54
C ASN A 26 1.94 2.34 8.22
N LEU A 27 3.24 2.47 7.90
CA LEU A 27 4.12 1.35 7.57
C LEU A 27 4.99 0.97 8.76
N ARG A 28 5.03 -0.33 9.08
CA ARG A 28 6.04 -0.92 9.96
C ARG A 28 7.00 -1.74 9.10
N LEU A 29 8.24 -1.29 8.99
CA LEU A 29 9.29 -2.00 8.27
C LEU A 29 9.81 -3.19 9.08
N HIS A 30 10.10 -4.30 8.42
CA HIS A 30 10.74 -5.46 9.05
C HIS A 30 12.26 -5.44 8.87
N GLN A 31 12.99 -6.16 9.72
CA GLN A 31 14.45 -6.17 9.71
C GLN A 31 15.04 -6.79 8.44
N ILE A 32 14.41 -7.83 7.91
CA ILE A 32 14.87 -8.53 6.71
C ILE A 32 14.20 -7.90 5.50
N ASN A 33 15.01 -7.26 4.64
CA ASN A 33 14.58 -6.60 3.41
C ASN A 33 13.44 -5.57 3.62
N PRO A 34 13.63 -4.53 4.45
CA PRO A 34 12.57 -3.57 4.83
C PRO A 34 11.86 -2.90 3.65
N LYS A 35 12.53 -2.77 2.51
CA LYS A 35 11.94 -2.22 1.27
C LYS A 35 10.84 -3.10 0.67
N TRP A 36 10.87 -4.39 0.95
CA TRP A 36 9.96 -5.40 0.42
C TRP A 36 9.07 -6.00 1.49
N ASN A 37 9.60 -6.11 2.71
CA ASN A 37 8.93 -6.71 3.85
C ASN A 37 8.50 -5.64 4.84
N TYR A 38 7.23 -5.28 4.76
CA TYR A 38 6.61 -4.31 5.64
C TYR A 38 5.17 -4.70 5.96
N THR A 39 4.65 -4.19 7.06
CA THR A 39 3.22 -4.25 7.39
C THR A 39 2.61 -2.88 7.15
N ILE A 40 1.55 -2.81 6.34
CA ILE A 40 0.72 -1.60 6.20
C ILE A 40 -0.54 -1.73 7.06
N SER A 41 -0.82 -0.72 7.86
CA SER A 41 -2.04 -0.67 8.69
C SER A 41 -2.99 0.41 8.18
N PRO A 42 -4.32 0.28 8.41
CA PRO A 42 -5.27 1.33 8.08
C PRO A 42 -4.86 2.65 8.74
N ARG A 43 -5.11 3.75 8.02
CA ARG A 43 -5.06 5.07 8.65
C ARG A 43 -6.17 5.16 9.68
N GLN A 44 -5.87 5.76 10.84
CA GLN A 44 -6.89 6.13 11.81
C GLN A 44 -7.72 7.28 11.23
N VAL A 45 -8.64 6.98 10.32
CA VAL A 45 -9.73 7.89 10.01
C VAL A 45 -10.66 7.73 11.18
N GLY A 46 -10.76 8.75 12.04
CA GLY A 46 -11.69 8.74 13.15
C GLY A 46 -13.06 8.30 12.63
N HIS A 47 -13.55 7.15 13.10
CA HIS A 47 -14.94 6.78 12.90
C HIS A 47 -15.75 7.91 13.53
N LYS A 48 -16.32 8.81 12.71
CA LYS A 48 -17.44 9.61 13.18
C LYS A 48 -18.57 8.62 13.42
N SER A 49 -18.81 8.31 14.70
CA SER A 49 -20.12 7.83 15.14
C SER A 49 -21.16 8.92 14.94
#